data_AF-A0A356QE54-F1
#
_entry.id   AF-A0A356QE54-F1
#
_cell.length_a   1.000
_cell.length_b   1.000
_cell.length_c   1.000
_cell.angle_alpha   90.00
_cell.angle_beta   90.00
_cell.angle_gamma   90.00
#
_symmetry.space_group_name_H-M   'P 1'
#
loop_
_entity.id
_entity.type
_entity.pdbx_description
1 polymer ?
#
loop_
_entity_poly.entity_id
_entity_poly.type
_entity_poly.pdbx_seq_one_letter_code
_entity_poly.pdbx_strand_id
1 'polypeptide(L)'
;LDAIVQEADLTGVIGNCHASGTEIIARLGEEHIATGKPIVYTSADSVFQIAAHEEHFGLERLYALCETVRELLEPYNIGRVIARPFIGDDRESFARTGNRRDYSVEPPSPTVLQKLADAGGEVVSIGKIADIYAHCGITHKVKASGHDALMDATLAEVARTANETSDRPTMIMTNFVDFDSVYGHRRDVPGYAAALEHFDARLPELLATLND
;
A
#
# COMPACT_ATOMS: atom_id res chain seq x y z
N LEU A 1 -22.20 4.49 2.50
CA LEU A 1 -21.76 5.72 3.20
C LEU A 1 -22.59 5.95 4.45
N ASP A 2 -23.92 5.91 4.38
CA ASP A 2 -24.79 6.08 5.55
C ASP A 2 -24.44 5.11 6.70
N ALA A 3 -24.19 3.83 6.40
CA ALA A 3 -23.71 2.86 7.38
C ALA A 3 -22.39 3.28 8.04
N ILE A 4 -21.44 3.85 7.28
CA ILE A 4 -20.16 4.35 7.83
C ILE A 4 -20.42 5.53 8.78
N VAL A 5 -21.30 6.46 8.38
CA VAL A 5 -21.65 7.62 9.19
C VAL A 5 -22.29 7.19 10.51
N GLN A 6 -23.19 6.21 10.47
CA GLN A 6 -23.89 5.68 11.63
C GLN A 6 -22.95 4.88 12.55
N GLU A 7 -22.22 3.90 12.03
CA GLU A 7 -21.40 2.99 12.85
C GLU A 7 -20.16 3.67 13.45
N ALA A 8 -19.59 4.66 12.77
CA ALA A 8 -18.40 5.38 13.24
C ALA A 8 -18.72 6.71 13.96
N ASP A 9 -19.99 6.94 14.32
CA ASP A 9 -20.48 8.15 15.00
C ASP A 9 -19.95 9.45 14.36
N LEU A 10 -20.17 9.58 13.04
CA LEU A 10 -19.76 10.75 12.26
C LEU A 10 -20.94 11.69 12.06
N THR A 11 -20.65 12.99 11.97
CA THR A 11 -21.64 14.01 11.55
C THR A 11 -21.89 14.01 10.04
N GLY A 12 -21.15 13.19 9.28
CA GLY A 12 -21.22 13.03 7.84
C GLY A 12 -19.85 12.75 7.24
N VAL A 13 -19.80 12.65 5.91
CA VAL A 13 -18.56 12.55 5.12
C VAL A 13 -18.59 13.55 3.97
N ILE A 14 -17.43 13.94 3.45
CA ILE A 14 -17.30 14.83 2.29
C ILE A 14 -16.43 14.20 1.19
N GLY A 15 -16.55 14.67 -0.04
CA GLY A 15 -15.84 14.11 -1.20
C GLY A 15 -16.68 13.10 -1.99
N ASN A 16 -16.53 11.80 -1.69
CA ASN A 16 -17.13 10.66 -2.41
C ASN A 16 -16.94 10.74 -3.93
N CYS A 17 -15.68 10.86 -4.37
CA CYS A 17 -15.34 10.99 -5.78
C CYS A 17 -14.00 10.34 -6.11
N HIS A 18 -13.71 10.23 -7.40
CA HIS A 18 -12.37 9.93 -7.89
C HIS A 18 -11.51 11.19 -7.83
N ALA A 19 -10.36 11.14 -7.14
CA ALA A 19 -9.45 12.28 -7.04
C ALA A 19 -8.03 11.85 -6.66
N SER A 20 -7.04 12.69 -6.97
CA SER A 20 -5.70 12.50 -6.39
C SER A 20 -5.66 12.94 -4.93
N GLY A 21 -4.78 12.34 -4.12
CA GLY A 21 -4.69 12.66 -2.70
C GLY A 21 -4.27 14.10 -2.40
N THR A 22 -3.44 14.71 -3.26
CA THR A 22 -3.05 16.11 -3.14
C THR A 22 -4.18 17.06 -3.53
N GLU A 23 -4.87 16.77 -4.64
CA GLU A 23 -6.03 17.56 -5.09
C GLU A 23 -7.17 17.56 -4.08
N ILE A 24 -7.54 16.38 -3.55
CA ILE A 24 -8.72 16.26 -2.68
C ILE A 24 -8.52 16.96 -1.33
N ILE A 25 -7.32 16.90 -0.77
CA ILE A 25 -6.98 17.59 0.48
C ILE A 25 -6.91 19.10 0.24
N ALA A 26 -6.28 19.56 -0.84
CA ALA A 26 -6.29 20.97 -1.20
C ALA A 26 -7.71 21.50 -1.44
N ARG A 27 -8.62 20.68 -1.98
CA ARG A 27 -10.00 21.08 -2.26
C ARG A 27 -10.90 21.09 -1.03
N LEU A 28 -10.75 20.11 -0.13
CA LEU A 28 -11.72 19.84 0.94
C LEU A 28 -11.12 19.89 2.36
N GLY A 29 -9.83 20.16 2.52
CA GLY A 29 -9.14 20.15 3.81
C GLY A 29 -9.68 21.18 4.80
N GLU A 30 -9.94 22.41 4.34
CA GLU A 30 -10.52 23.46 5.18
C GLU A 30 -11.95 23.12 5.63
N GLU A 31 -12.78 22.57 4.72
CA GLU A 31 -14.12 22.11 5.08
C GLU A 31 -14.08 20.94 6.07
N HIS A 32 -13.14 20.01 5.89
CA HIS A 32 -12.88 18.93 6.84
C HIS A 32 -12.55 19.47 8.23
N ILE A 33 -11.62 20.42 8.33
CA ILE A 33 -11.22 21.04 9.60
C ILE A 33 -12.41 21.75 10.26
N ALA A 34 -13.18 22.52 9.48
CA ALA A 34 -14.31 23.29 10.01
C ALA A 34 -15.49 22.41 10.48
N THR A 35 -15.72 21.27 9.82
CA THR A 35 -16.90 20.41 10.09
C THR A 35 -16.59 19.14 10.88
N GLY A 36 -15.33 18.73 10.94
CA GLY A 36 -14.89 17.45 11.48
C GLY A 36 -15.26 16.23 10.61
N LYS A 37 -15.84 16.42 9.42
CA LYS A 37 -16.27 15.33 8.53
C LYS A 37 -15.08 14.76 7.76
N PRO A 38 -14.74 13.47 7.86
CA PRO A 38 -13.62 12.91 7.12
C PRO A 38 -13.87 12.95 5.61
N ILE A 39 -12.78 13.09 4.85
CA ILE A 39 -12.81 13.15 3.39
C ILE A 39 -12.70 11.74 2.84
N VAL A 40 -13.72 11.27 2.12
CA VAL A 40 -13.73 9.95 1.47
C VAL A 40 -13.53 10.09 -0.04
N TYR A 41 -12.65 9.28 -0.63
CA TYR A 41 -12.38 9.31 -2.07
C TYR A 41 -11.81 7.99 -2.58
N THR A 42 -11.70 7.85 -3.91
CA THR A 42 -11.13 6.67 -4.58
C THR A 42 -10.15 7.07 -5.69
N SER A 43 -9.50 6.08 -6.29
CA SER A 43 -8.57 6.23 -7.41
C SER A 43 -8.91 5.22 -8.53
N ALA A 44 -7.99 4.98 -9.47
CA ALA A 44 -8.18 3.99 -10.53
C ALA A 44 -8.26 2.54 -9.98
N ASP A 45 -7.51 2.26 -8.91
CA ASP A 45 -7.57 0.98 -8.19
C ASP A 45 -8.84 0.80 -7.35
N SER A 46 -9.18 -0.46 -7.03
CA SER A 46 -10.25 -0.82 -6.10
C SER A 46 -9.87 -0.48 -4.64
N VAL A 47 -9.90 0.80 -4.30
CA VAL A 47 -9.55 1.32 -2.97
C VAL A 47 -10.56 2.32 -2.43
N PHE A 48 -10.70 2.35 -1.11
CA PHE A 48 -11.47 3.37 -0.39
C PHE A 48 -10.51 4.17 0.49
N GLN A 49 -10.33 5.45 0.21
CA GLN A 49 -9.36 6.29 0.90
C GLN A 49 -10.07 7.27 1.83
N ILE A 50 -9.53 7.44 3.04
CA ILE A 50 -10.05 8.35 4.04
C ILE A 50 -8.95 9.32 4.43
N ALA A 51 -9.11 10.60 4.09
CA ALA A 51 -8.21 11.66 4.51
C ALA A 51 -8.81 12.45 5.68
N ALA A 52 -7.97 12.70 6.68
CA ALA A 52 -8.32 13.50 7.84
C ALA A 52 -7.09 14.20 8.41
N HIS A 53 -7.29 15.40 8.96
CA HIS A 53 -6.23 16.19 9.56
C HIS A 53 -5.84 15.61 10.92
N GLU A 54 -4.55 15.43 11.19
CA GLU A 54 -4.08 14.71 12.38
C GLU A 54 -4.49 15.40 13.68
N GLU A 55 -4.42 16.72 13.75
CA GLU A 55 -4.77 17.48 14.96
C GLU A 55 -6.30 17.67 15.15
N HIS A 56 -7.03 18.01 14.08
CA HIS A 56 -8.45 18.32 14.16
C HIS A 56 -9.35 17.09 14.23
N PHE A 57 -8.96 15.98 13.57
CA PHE A 57 -9.72 14.73 13.60
C PHE A 57 -9.14 13.70 14.55
N GLY A 58 -7.81 13.68 14.72
CA GLY A 58 -7.08 12.69 15.51
C GLY A 58 -6.62 11.51 14.67
N LEU A 59 -5.33 11.19 14.74
CA LEU A 59 -4.74 10.06 14.00
C LEU A 59 -5.32 8.70 14.43
N GLU A 60 -5.42 8.46 15.73
CA GLU A 60 -6.00 7.21 16.25
C GLU A 60 -7.48 7.06 15.88
N ARG A 61 -8.24 8.16 15.85
CA ARG A 61 -9.63 8.17 15.39
C ARG A 61 -9.71 7.82 13.90
N LEU A 62 -8.79 8.32 13.07
CA LEU A 62 -8.71 7.97 11.65
C LEU A 62 -8.44 6.46 11.47
N TYR A 63 -7.55 5.88 12.27
CA TYR A 63 -7.27 4.44 12.21
C TYR A 63 -8.48 3.60 12.60
N ALA A 64 -9.13 3.91 13.72
CA ALA A 64 -10.35 3.23 14.15
C ALA A 64 -11.44 3.33 13.07
N LEU A 65 -11.63 4.51 12.48
CA LEU A 65 -12.58 4.69 11.36
C LEU A 65 -12.23 3.80 10.16
N CYS A 66 -10.95 3.69 9.79
CA CYS A 66 -10.54 2.84 8.67
C CYS A 66 -10.80 1.35 8.93
N GLU A 67 -10.62 0.89 10.18
CA GLU A 67 -10.92 -0.48 10.59
C GLU A 67 -12.43 -0.77 10.49
N THR A 68 -13.28 0.08 11.07
CA THR A 68 -14.74 -0.03 10.93
C THR A 68 -15.18 -0.02 9.46
N VAL A 69 -14.61 0.88 8.65
CA VAL A 69 -14.92 0.95 7.22
C VAL A 69 -14.46 -0.32 6.49
N ARG A 70 -13.34 -0.92 6.86
CA ARG A 70 -12.86 -2.17 6.25
C ARG A 70 -13.86 -3.31 6.47
N GLU A 71 -14.40 -3.45 7.68
CA GLU A 71 -15.45 -4.44 7.98
C GLU A 71 -16.73 -4.16 7.15
N LEU A 72 -17.21 -2.92 7.15
CA LEU A 72 -18.42 -2.54 6.40
C LEU A 72 -18.30 -2.73 4.88
N LEU A 73 -17.08 -2.67 4.35
CA LEU A 73 -16.81 -2.81 2.92
C LEU A 73 -16.48 -4.26 2.50
N GLU A 74 -16.47 -5.23 3.42
CA GLU A 74 -16.24 -6.65 3.11
C GLU A 74 -17.15 -7.17 1.97
N PRO A 75 -18.47 -6.85 1.93
CA PRO A 75 -19.35 -7.32 0.85
C PRO A 75 -19.08 -6.71 -0.53
N TYR A 76 -18.24 -5.66 -0.63
CA TYR A 76 -18.13 -4.81 -1.82
C TYR A 76 -16.90 -5.09 -2.69
N ASN A 77 -16.13 -6.16 -2.44
CA ASN A 77 -14.90 -6.50 -3.18
C ASN A 77 -13.91 -5.32 -3.31
N ILE A 78 -13.90 -4.42 -2.33
CA ILE A 78 -12.96 -3.30 -2.28
C ILE A 78 -11.64 -3.81 -1.70
N GLY A 79 -10.58 -3.78 -2.50
CA GLY A 79 -9.31 -4.43 -2.16
C GLY A 79 -8.61 -3.84 -0.94
N ARG A 80 -8.78 -2.53 -0.69
CA ARG A 80 -8.08 -1.85 0.42
C ARG A 80 -8.81 -0.60 0.92
N VAL A 81 -8.81 -0.41 2.24
CA VAL A 81 -9.10 0.88 2.88
C VAL A 81 -7.77 1.56 3.24
N ILE A 82 -7.60 2.86 2.96
CA ILE A 82 -6.33 3.57 3.18
C ILE A 82 -6.55 4.82 4.02
N ALA A 83 -5.90 4.86 5.19
CA ALA A 83 -5.76 6.06 6.01
C ALA A 83 -4.78 7.04 5.36
N ARG A 84 -5.22 8.27 5.13
CA ARG A 84 -4.47 9.35 4.49
C ARG A 84 -4.40 10.57 5.40
N PRO A 85 -3.68 10.48 6.53
CA PRO A 85 -3.50 11.62 7.40
C PRO A 85 -2.75 12.75 6.70
N PHE A 86 -3.11 13.98 7.08
CA PHE A 86 -2.44 15.19 6.61
C PHE A 86 -2.33 16.23 7.72
N ILE A 87 -1.43 17.19 7.51
CA ILE A 87 -1.16 18.34 8.37
C ILE A 87 -1.14 19.61 7.52
N GLY A 88 -1.04 20.78 8.17
CA GLY A 88 -1.00 22.09 7.54
C GLY A 88 -2.22 22.91 7.94
N ASP A 89 -2.14 24.23 7.83
CA ASP A 89 -3.17 25.13 8.36
C ASP A 89 -4.20 25.55 7.29
N ASP A 90 -3.81 25.45 6.01
CA ASP A 90 -4.59 25.94 4.87
C ASP A 90 -4.34 25.14 3.60
N ARG A 91 -5.11 25.45 2.56
CA ARG A 91 -5.02 24.82 1.23
C ARG A 91 -3.61 24.81 0.63
N GLU A 92 -2.78 25.81 0.91
CA GLU A 92 -1.44 25.93 0.32
C GLU A 92 -0.40 25.13 1.10
N SER A 93 -0.61 24.95 2.40
CA SER A 93 0.30 24.25 3.32
C SER A 93 -0.06 22.78 3.57
N PHE A 94 -1.24 22.31 3.15
CA PHE A 94 -1.64 20.92 3.40
C PHE A 94 -0.68 19.89 2.79
N ALA A 95 -0.19 18.99 3.65
CA ALA A 95 0.73 17.93 3.27
C ALA A 95 0.33 16.60 3.90
N ARG A 96 0.32 15.53 3.09
CA ARG A 96 0.14 14.17 3.60
C ARG A 96 1.34 13.76 4.44
N THR A 97 1.09 13.03 5.52
CA THR A 97 2.15 12.57 6.41
C THR A 97 2.60 11.14 6.09
N GLY A 98 3.68 10.72 6.75
CA GLY A 98 4.17 9.34 6.72
C GLY A 98 3.29 8.35 7.50
N ASN A 99 2.29 8.83 8.25
CA ASN A 99 1.38 8.01 9.08
C ASN A 99 0.30 7.30 8.26
N ARG A 100 0.54 7.12 6.96
CA ARG A 100 -0.32 6.33 6.08
C ARG A 100 -0.42 4.90 6.61
N ARG A 101 -1.65 4.37 6.68
CA ARG A 101 -1.91 2.96 6.98
C ARG A 101 -2.88 2.36 5.97
N ASP A 102 -2.61 1.12 5.59
CA ASP A 102 -3.31 0.39 4.55
C ASP A 102 -3.97 -0.85 5.19
N TYR A 103 -5.27 -1.02 4.96
CA TYR A 103 -6.10 -2.11 5.48
C TYR A 103 -6.59 -2.94 4.29
N SER A 104 -5.81 -3.95 3.93
CA SER A 104 -6.09 -4.86 2.82
C SER A 104 -7.05 -5.97 3.23
N VAL A 105 -7.78 -6.51 2.27
CA VAL A 105 -8.55 -7.75 2.45
C VAL A 105 -7.57 -8.93 2.55
N GLU A 106 -7.78 -9.81 3.52
CA GLU A 106 -7.01 -11.05 3.62
C GLU A 106 -7.33 -11.98 2.43
N PRO A 107 -6.36 -12.77 1.94
CA PRO A 107 -6.65 -13.78 0.93
C PRO A 107 -7.78 -14.72 1.39
N PRO A 108 -8.76 -15.06 0.53
CA PRO A 108 -9.97 -15.80 0.93
C PRO A 108 -9.71 -17.26 1.34
N SER A 109 -8.47 -17.74 1.18
CA SER A 109 -8.04 -19.07 1.60
C SER A 109 -6.52 -19.07 1.83
N PRO A 110 -5.98 -20.02 2.62
CA PRO A 110 -4.54 -20.12 2.87
C PRO A 110 -3.70 -20.17 1.59
N THR A 111 -2.78 -19.22 1.44
CA THR A 111 -1.92 -19.09 0.27
C THR A 111 -0.73 -20.05 0.33
N VAL A 112 0.01 -20.18 -0.77
CA VAL A 112 1.30 -20.90 -0.76
C VAL A 112 2.29 -20.25 0.21
N LEU A 113 2.25 -18.91 0.37
CA LEU A 113 3.08 -18.19 1.34
C LEU A 113 2.79 -18.68 2.77
N GLN A 114 1.50 -18.76 3.12
CA GLN A 114 1.09 -19.24 4.44
C GLN A 114 1.50 -20.69 4.67
N LYS A 115 1.26 -21.57 3.70
CA LYS A 115 1.64 -22.99 3.78
C LYS A 115 3.16 -23.18 3.95
N LEU A 116 3.96 -22.36 3.27
CA LEU A 116 5.43 -22.39 3.40
C LEU A 116 5.85 -21.94 4.80
N ALA A 117 5.30 -20.81 5.29
CA ALA A 117 5.58 -20.32 6.64
C ALA A 117 5.17 -21.33 7.72
N ASP A 118 3.98 -21.93 7.60
CA ASP A 118 3.45 -22.92 8.55
C ASP A 118 4.31 -24.21 8.58
N ALA A 119 4.98 -24.54 7.47
CA ALA A 119 5.93 -25.64 7.37
C ALA A 119 7.33 -25.31 7.90
N GLY A 120 7.53 -24.12 8.49
CA GLY A 120 8.81 -23.65 9.02
C GLY A 120 9.75 -23.02 7.98
N GLY A 121 9.24 -22.74 6.78
CA GLY A 121 9.98 -22.00 5.75
C GLY A 121 9.99 -20.49 5.98
N GLU A 122 10.80 -19.79 5.20
CA GLU A 122 10.88 -18.32 5.21
C GLU A 122 10.22 -17.74 3.95
N VAL A 123 9.38 -16.72 4.14
CA VAL A 123 8.78 -15.93 3.07
C VAL A 123 9.27 -14.49 3.21
N VAL A 124 10.17 -14.11 2.31
CA VAL A 124 10.71 -12.76 2.19
C VAL A 124 9.86 -11.96 1.22
N SER A 125 9.19 -10.94 1.74
CA SER A 125 8.44 -9.97 0.94
C SER A 125 9.26 -8.72 0.70
N ILE A 126 9.36 -8.28 -0.56
CA ILE A 126 10.06 -7.07 -0.94
C ILE A 126 9.09 -6.09 -1.62
N GLY A 127 9.09 -4.86 -1.14
CA GLY A 127 8.20 -3.81 -1.64
C GLY A 127 6.74 -4.02 -1.19
N LYS A 128 5.82 -4.13 -2.15
CA LYS A 128 4.36 -4.14 -1.88
C LYS A 128 3.77 -5.51 -1.55
N ILE A 129 4.55 -6.59 -1.63
CA ILE A 129 4.05 -7.96 -1.43
C ILE A 129 3.34 -8.14 -0.08
N ALA A 130 3.95 -7.70 1.03
CA ALA A 130 3.31 -7.82 2.34
C ALA A 130 1.95 -7.11 2.41
N ASP A 131 1.85 -5.92 1.81
CA ASP A 131 0.60 -5.17 1.81
C ASP A 131 -0.46 -5.82 0.90
N ILE A 132 -0.04 -6.45 -0.21
CA ILE A 132 -0.93 -7.17 -1.16
C ILE A 132 -1.56 -8.40 -0.50
N TYR A 133 -0.78 -9.16 0.27
CA TYR A 133 -1.23 -10.37 0.93
C TYR A 133 -1.74 -10.14 2.36
N ALA A 134 -2.03 -8.89 2.74
CA ALA A 134 -2.45 -8.52 4.10
C ALA A 134 -1.54 -9.12 5.20
N HIS A 135 -0.24 -9.25 4.91
CA HIS A 135 0.77 -9.88 5.75
C HIS A 135 0.59 -11.39 6.00
N CYS A 136 -0.41 -12.04 5.41
CA CYS A 136 -0.63 -13.48 5.52
C CYS A 136 0.53 -14.27 4.91
N GLY A 137 1.15 -15.12 5.72
CA GLY A 137 2.28 -15.97 5.32
C GLY A 137 3.61 -15.25 5.14
N ILE A 138 3.73 -13.99 5.56
CA ILE A 138 4.99 -13.24 5.47
C ILE A 138 5.79 -13.40 6.75
N THR A 139 7.01 -13.93 6.64
CA THR A 139 7.91 -14.10 7.81
C THR A 139 9.00 -13.03 7.86
N HIS A 140 9.39 -12.47 6.71
CA HIS A 140 10.36 -11.39 6.62
C HIS A 140 9.88 -10.29 5.65
N LYS A 141 9.94 -9.03 6.07
CA LYS A 141 9.48 -7.88 5.27
C LYS A 141 10.61 -6.89 5.03
N VAL A 142 10.92 -6.65 3.76
CA VAL A 142 11.89 -5.66 3.30
C VAL A 142 11.14 -4.53 2.58
N LYS A 143 11.34 -3.29 3.06
CA LYS A 143 10.77 -2.09 2.43
C LYS A 143 11.76 -1.56 1.39
N ALA A 144 11.30 -1.44 0.15
CA ALA A 144 12.02 -0.80 -0.95
C ALA A 144 11.00 -0.19 -1.93
N SER A 145 11.42 0.81 -2.70
CA SER A 145 10.60 1.53 -3.68
C SER A 145 11.47 2.06 -4.81
N GLY A 146 10.97 2.05 -6.03
CA GLY A 146 11.79 2.29 -7.22
C GLY A 146 12.42 0.99 -7.73
N HIS A 147 12.53 0.85 -9.05
CA HIS A 147 13.05 -0.37 -9.68
C HIS A 147 14.44 -0.77 -9.16
N ASP A 148 15.37 0.19 -9.05
CA ASP A 148 16.73 -0.12 -8.57
C ASP A 148 16.76 -0.59 -7.13
N ALA A 149 16.12 0.13 -6.21
CA ALA A 149 16.11 -0.28 -4.80
C ALA A 149 15.41 -1.63 -4.59
N LEU A 150 14.40 -1.95 -5.41
CA LEU A 150 13.73 -3.26 -5.37
C LEU A 150 14.64 -4.37 -5.91
N MET A 151 15.40 -4.12 -6.98
CA MET A 151 16.38 -5.07 -7.50
C MET A 151 17.52 -5.28 -6.49
N ASP A 152 18.08 -4.20 -5.95
CA ASP A 152 19.16 -4.25 -4.96
C ASP A 152 18.74 -5.01 -3.71
N ALA A 153 17.52 -4.77 -3.21
CA ALA A 153 16.95 -5.53 -2.11
C ALA A 153 16.77 -7.01 -2.45
N THR A 154 16.35 -7.33 -3.68
CA THR A 154 16.21 -8.72 -4.14
C THR A 154 17.57 -9.43 -4.15
N LEU A 155 18.60 -8.81 -4.73
CA LEU A 155 19.97 -9.34 -4.76
C LEU A 155 20.54 -9.52 -3.35
N ALA A 156 20.30 -8.56 -2.45
CA ALA A 156 20.74 -8.65 -1.07
C ALA A 156 20.10 -9.83 -0.32
N GLU A 157 18.80 -10.08 -0.53
CA GLU A 157 18.10 -11.20 0.10
C GLU A 157 18.50 -12.55 -0.51
N VAL A 158 18.77 -12.62 -1.82
CA VAL A 158 19.35 -13.81 -2.46
C VAL A 158 20.72 -14.11 -1.85
N ALA A 159 21.59 -13.10 -1.76
CA ALA A 159 22.91 -13.28 -1.16
C ALA A 159 22.84 -13.65 0.34
N ARG A 160 21.90 -13.05 1.09
CA ARG A 160 21.69 -13.40 2.51
C ARG A 160 21.32 -14.87 2.63
N THR A 161 20.30 -15.31 1.91
CA THR A 161 19.74 -16.67 1.99
C THR A 161 20.72 -17.72 1.50
N ALA A 162 21.53 -17.44 0.47
CA ALA A 162 22.58 -18.33 -0.02
C ALA A 162 23.71 -18.57 1.02
N ASN A 163 23.95 -17.60 1.92
CA ASN A 163 24.96 -17.71 2.97
C ASN A 163 24.43 -18.31 4.28
N GLU A 164 23.13 -18.62 4.36
CA GLU A 164 22.56 -19.25 5.55
C GLU A 164 22.99 -20.71 5.67
N THR A 165 23.32 -21.13 6.87
CA THR A 165 23.62 -22.54 7.20
C THR A 165 22.38 -23.38 7.50
N SER A 166 21.18 -22.81 7.33
CA SER A 166 19.91 -23.48 7.58
C SER A 166 19.35 -24.06 6.28
N ASP A 167 18.95 -25.33 6.30
CA ASP A 167 18.24 -26.00 5.18
C ASP A 167 16.76 -25.56 5.05
N ARG A 168 16.39 -24.41 5.63
CA ARG A 168 14.99 -23.95 5.59
C ARG A 168 14.61 -23.55 4.17
N PRO A 169 13.46 -24.02 3.64
CA PRO A 169 12.98 -23.56 2.35
C PRO A 169 12.62 -22.08 2.41
N THR A 170 13.16 -21.28 1.49
CA THR A 170 12.94 -19.82 1.45
C THR A 170 12.36 -19.39 0.11
N MET A 171 11.31 -18.55 0.15
CA MET A 171 10.74 -17.88 -1.01
C MET A 171 10.97 -16.38 -0.91
N ILE A 172 11.65 -15.80 -1.90
CA ILE A 172 11.79 -14.35 -2.05
C ILE A 172 10.80 -13.89 -3.11
N MET A 173 9.95 -12.92 -2.75
CA MET A 173 8.93 -12.37 -3.65
C MET A 173 9.00 -10.84 -3.65
N THR A 174 9.23 -10.28 -4.83
CA THR A 174 9.38 -8.83 -5.06
C THR A 174 8.28 -8.32 -5.98
N ASN A 175 7.73 -7.14 -5.69
CA ASN A 175 6.79 -6.45 -6.58
C ASN A 175 7.37 -5.15 -7.13
N PHE A 176 7.60 -5.11 -8.45
CA PHE A 176 8.05 -3.93 -9.21
C PHE A 176 6.86 -3.06 -9.62
N VAL A 177 6.37 -2.25 -8.68
CA VAL A 177 5.08 -1.54 -8.78
C VAL A 177 5.07 -0.31 -9.69
N ASP A 178 6.24 0.25 -10.05
CA ASP A 178 6.30 1.52 -10.78
C ASP A 178 5.81 1.38 -12.22
N PHE A 179 5.99 0.21 -12.84
CA PHE A 179 5.37 -0.15 -14.12
C PHE A 179 3.87 0.18 -14.16
N ASP A 180 3.15 -0.17 -13.11
CA ASP A 180 1.72 0.11 -12.98
C ASP A 180 1.46 1.55 -12.52
N SER A 181 2.04 1.93 -11.37
CA SER A 181 1.64 3.13 -10.64
C SER A 181 2.23 4.45 -11.17
N VAL A 182 3.44 4.40 -11.74
CA VAL A 182 4.14 5.57 -12.28
C VAL A 182 3.87 5.72 -13.77
N TYR A 183 3.90 4.62 -14.52
CA TYR A 183 3.83 4.67 -15.99
C TYR A 183 2.46 4.23 -16.54
N GLY A 184 1.97 3.05 -16.14
CA GLY A 184 0.74 2.44 -16.65
C GLY A 184 -0.51 3.30 -16.44
N HIS A 185 -0.85 3.60 -15.17
CA HIS A 185 -2.01 4.41 -14.82
C HIS A 185 -1.99 5.83 -15.42
N ARG A 186 -0.79 6.37 -15.69
CA ARG A 186 -0.60 7.68 -16.32
C ARG A 186 -0.58 7.63 -17.84
N ARG A 187 -0.67 6.43 -18.44
CA ARG A 187 -0.55 6.17 -19.88
C ARG A 187 0.72 6.78 -20.49
N ASP A 188 1.82 6.77 -19.73
CA ASP A 188 3.13 7.24 -20.18
C ASP A 188 3.86 6.12 -20.93
N VAL A 189 3.55 5.97 -22.22
CA VAL A 189 4.12 4.91 -23.07
C VAL A 189 5.66 5.01 -23.17
N PRO A 190 6.26 6.19 -23.47
CA PRO A 190 7.72 6.30 -23.52
C PRO A 190 8.40 6.00 -22.18
N GLY A 191 7.83 6.49 -21.07
CA GLY A 191 8.36 6.21 -19.73
C GLY A 191 8.30 4.73 -19.36
N TYR A 192 7.20 4.05 -19.70
CA TYR A 192 7.06 2.61 -19.49
C TYR A 192 8.11 1.83 -20.29
N ALA A 193 8.28 2.14 -21.58
CA ALA A 193 9.26 1.45 -22.43
C ALA A 193 10.69 1.60 -21.88
N ALA A 194 11.09 2.82 -21.52
CA ALA A 194 12.41 3.06 -20.91
C ALA A 194 12.57 2.32 -19.57
N ALA A 195 11.51 2.22 -18.77
CA ALA A 195 11.55 1.49 -17.51
C ALA A 195 11.71 -0.03 -17.71
N LEU A 196 11.14 -0.60 -18.78
CA LEU A 196 11.32 -2.01 -19.14
C LEU A 196 12.76 -2.29 -19.58
N GLU A 197 13.33 -1.45 -20.44
CA GLU A 197 14.73 -1.55 -20.87
C GLU A 197 15.69 -1.45 -19.68
N HIS A 198 15.43 -0.53 -18.75
CA HIS A 198 16.22 -0.38 -17.53
C HIS A 198 16.15 -1.62 -16.64
N PHE A 199 14.95 -2.19 -16.46
CA PHE A 199 14.78 -3.42 -15.69
C PHE A 199 15.50 -4.61 -16.34
N ASP A 200 15.38 -4.76 -17.66
CA ASP A 200 16.04 -5.82 -18.43
C ASP A 200 17.58 -5.75 -18.29
N ALA A 201 18.15 -4.54 -18.34
CA ALA A 201 19.58 -4.33 -18.16
C ALA A 201 20.12 -4.81 -16.79
N ARG A 202 19.26 -4.88 -15.77
CA ARG A 202 19.60 -5.38 -14.42
C ARG A 202 19.43 -6.89 -14.26
N LEU A 203 18.66 -7.56 -15.12
CA LEU A 203 18.40 -9.00 -15.02
C LEU A 203 19.67 -9.87 -15.02
N PRO A 204 20.73 -9.57 -15.80
CA PRO A 204 21.97 -10.35 -15.75
C PRO A 204 22.60 -10.43 -14.36
N GLU A 205 22.48 -9.38 -13.54
CA GLU A 205 22.98 -9.38 -12.15
C GLU A 205 22.25 -10.43 -11.32
N LEU A 206 20.92 -10.48 -11.41
CA LEU A 206 20.12 -11.46 -10.67
C LEU A 206 20.42 -12.88 -11.14
N LEU A 207 20.44 -13.12 -12.45
CA LEU A 207 20.68 -14.44 -13.01
C LEU A 207 22.06 -15.00 -12.60
N ALA A 208 23.09 -14.14 -12.50
CA ALA A 208 24.42 -14.55 -12.06
C ALA A 208 24.49 -14.98 -10.58
N THR A 209 23.47 -14.65 -9.77
CA THR A 209 23.40 -15.05 -8.35
C THR A 209 22.60 -16.33 -8.11
N LEU A 210 21.92 -16.86 -9.12
CA LEU A 210 21.14 -18.09 -8.99
C LEU A 210 22.04 -19.31 -9.14
N ASN A 211 21.79 -20.33 -8.31
CA ASN A 211 22.44 -21.63 -8.45
C ASN A 211 21.87 -22.41 -9.64
N ASP A 212 22.64 -23.36 -10.17
CA ASP A 212 22.23 -24.29 -11.23
C ASP A 212 21.04 -25.20 -10.84
#